data_AF-A0A1T5D366-F1
#
_entry.id   AF-A0A1T5D366-F1
#
_cell.length_a   1.000
_cell.length_b   1.000
_cell.length_c   1.000
_cell.angle_alpha   90.00
_cell.angle_beta   90.00
_cell.angle_gamma   90.00
#
_symmetry.space_group_name_H-M   'P 1'
#
loop_
_entity.id
_entity.type
_entity.pdbx_description
1 polymer ?
#
loop_
_entity_poly.entity_id
_entity_poly.type
_entity_poly.pdbx_seq_one_letter_code
_entity_poly.pdbx_strand_id
1 'polypeptide(L)'
;MIEPHYHQNAAELVYCISGAAIVSIFNPFTKEIKNYPIEPGQVANVPQGWWHYEIATENDTHLLAIFDSPTPDVILGSDILKFTPSNVMAHAYCLDETQWKKTIAPVVPSTYIGPPKDCNRVKSTAENQKDQKQQNDPHHEHKNKYMPLNPYPPYRYPNMNPYMNPYGSYY
;
A
#
# COMPACT_ATOMS: atom_id res chain seq x y z
N MET A 1 -0.69 6.33 8.10
CA MET A 1 -1.11 5.42 7.02
C MET A 1 -2.58 5.13 7.22
N ILE A 2 -3.39 5.14 6.17
CA ILE A 2 -4.72 4.50 6.20
C ILE A 2 -4.48 3.02 5.90
N GLU A 3 -4.99 2.15 6.78
CA GLU A 3 -4.64 0.72 6.77
C GLU A 3 -5.09 0.02 5.47
N PRO A 4 -4.57 -1.18 5.16
CA PRO A 4 -5.08 -1.98 4.06
C PRO A 4 -6.56 -2.33 4.24
N HIS A 5 -7.39 -1.99 3.25
CA HIS A 5 -8.84 -2.16 3.31
C HIS A 5 -9.47 -2.22 1.91
N TYR A 6 -10.77 -2.43 1.87
CA TYR A 6 -11.58 -2.31 0.65
C TYR A 6 -13.01 -1.88 0.96
N HIS A 7 -13.71 -1.45 -0.10
CA HIS A 7 -15.12 -1.05 -0.06
C HIS A 7 -15.97 -1.99 -0.92
N GLN A 8 -16.79 -2.82 -0.30
CA GLN A 8 -17.56 -3.85 -1.02
C GLN A 8 -18.60 -3.25 -1.98
N ASN A 9 -19.14 -2.08 -1.65
CA ASN A 9 -20.28 -1.45 -2.32
C ASN A 9 -19.96 -0.08 -2.95
N ALA A 10 -18.69 0.36 -2.96
CA ALA A 10 -18.31 1.68 -3.46
C ALA A 10 -16.94 1.66 -4.15
N ALA A 11 -16.80 2.42 -5.23
CA ALA A 11 -15.50 2.93 -5.66
C ALA A 11 -15.10 4.14 -4.80
N GLU A 12 -13.80 4.41 -4.72
CA GLU A 12 -13.26 5.52 -3.95
C GLU A 12 -12.35 6.40 -4.80
N LEU A 13 -12.67 7.69 -4.87
CA LEU A 13 -11.79 8.70 -5.42
C LEU A 13 -11.08 9.42 -4.27
N VAL A 14 -9.76 9.26 -4.20
CA VAL A 14 -8.90 9.93 -3.22
C VAL A 14 -8.35 11.21 -3.85
N TYR A 15 -8.73 12.37 -3.32
CA TYR A 15 -8.25 13.68 -3.75
C TYR A 15 -7.28 14.27 -2.73
N CYS A 16 -6.10 14.72 -3.17
CA CYS A 16 -5.13 15.38 -2.30
C CYS A 16 -5.41 16.89 -2.20
N ILE A 17 -5.73 17.37 -0.99
CA ILE A 17 -5.96 18.79 -0.70
C ILE A 17 -4.63 19.49 -0.40
N SER A 18 -3.78 18.89 0.44
CA SER A 18 -2.46 19.40 0.83
C SER A 18 -1.50 18.24 1.15
N GLY A 19 -0.19 18.51 1.13
CA GLY A 19 0.85 17.50 1.30
C GLY A 19 0.94 16.53 0.13
N ALA A 20 1.30 15.28 0.38
CA ALA A 20 1.42 14.26 -0.65
C ALA A 20 1.22 12.85 -0.07
N ALA A 21 0.71 11.94 -0.90
CA ALA A 21 0.48 10.56 -0.52
C ALA A 21 0.76 9.59 -1.67
N ILE A 22 0.93 8.32 -1.33
CA ILE A 22 0.87 7.21 -2.29
C ILE A 22 -0.38 6.40 -1.97
N VAL A 23 -1.26 6.27 -2.97
CA VAL A 23 -2.39 5.34 -2.95
C VAL A 23 -1.94 4.06 -3.63
N SER A 24 -1.92 2.95 -2.90
CA SER A 24 -1.43 1.65 -3.38
C SER A 24 -2.60 0.71 -3.56
N ILE A 25 -2.79 0.17 -4.77
CA ILE A 25 -3.96 -0.64 -5.14
C ILE A 25 -3.49 -2.02 -5.60
N PHE A 26 -4.04 -3.08 -5.02
CA PHE A 26 -3.84 -4.44 -5.47
C PHE A 26 -4.84 -4.77 -6.60
N ASN A 27 -4.32 -5.14 -7.76
CA ASN A 27 -5.12 -5.63 -8.87
C ASN A 27 -5.36 -7.14 -8.73
N PRO A 28 -6.60 -7.60 -8.46
CA PRO A 28 -6.87 -9.01 -8.20
C PRO A 28 -6.71 -9.91 -9.44
N PHE A 29 -6.70 -9.33 -10.65
CA PHE A 29 -6.57 -10.08 -11.90
C PHE A 29 -5.10 -10.25 -12.31
N THR A 30 -4.32 -9.18 -12.25
CA THR A 30 -2.88 -9.25 -12.57
C THR A 30 -2.03 -9.70 -11.39
N LYS A 31 -2.57 -9.66 -10.17
CA LYS A 31 -1.89 -9.96 -8.90
C LYS A 31 -0.71 -9.03 -8.62
N GLU A 32 -0.81 -7.78 -9.08
CA GLU A 32 0.21 -6.74 -8.88
C GLU A 32 -0.32 -5.63 -7.97
N ILE A 33 0.55 -5.07 -7.14
CA ILE A 33 0.29 -3.80 -6.45
C ILE A 33 0.81 -2.67 -7.33
N LYS A 34 -0.05 -1.70 -7.62
CA LYS A 34 0.32 -0.45 -8.30
C LYS A 34 0.28 0.69 -7.32
N ASN A 35 1.30 1.55 -7.40
CA ASN A 35 1.47 2.70 -6.52
C ASN A 35 1.19 3.98 -7.33
N TYR A 36 0.29 4.81 -6.82
CA TYR A 36 -0.14 6.05 -7.45
C TYR A 36 0.20 7.22 -6.52
N PRO A 37 1.36 7.87 -6.70
CA PRO A 37 1.68 9.10 -5.99
C PRO A 37 0.71 10.21 -6.39
N ILE A 38 0.22 10.96 -5.41
CA ILE A 38 -0.66 12.11 -5.60
C ILE A 38 -0.16 13.31 -4.78
N GLU A 39 -0.17 14.47 -5.43
CA GLU A 39 0.15 15.80 -4.90
C GLU A 39 -1.11 16.68 -4.91
N PRO A 40 -1.09 17.90 -4.32
CA PRO A 40 -2.28 18.73 -4.20
C PRO A 40 -2.96 18.98 -5.56
N GLY A 41 -4.27 18.74 -5.64
CA GLY A 41 -5.04 18.85 -6.88
C GLY A 41 -5.11 17.56 -7.71
N GLN A 42 -4.38 16.50 -7.35
CA GLN A 42 -4.38 15.22 -8.04
C GLN A 42 -5.32 14.21 -7.37
N VAL A 43 -5.68 13.18 -8.12
CA VAL A 43 -6.56 12.10 -7.68
C VAL A 43 -6.01 10.71 -8.00
N ALA A 44 -6.37 9.74 -7.17
CA ALA A 44 -6.33 8.32 -7.51
C ALA A 44 -7.74 7.73 -7.36
N ASN A 45 -8.15 6.89 -8.32
CA ASN A 45 -9.46 6.22 -8.26
C ASN A 45 -9.27 4.72 -8.00
N VAL A 46 -9.78 4.26 -6.87
CA VAL A 46 -9.80 2.86 -6.45
C VAL A 46 -11.11 2.22 -6.93
N PRO A 47 -11.06 1.18 -7.78
CA PRO A 47 -12.28 0.50 -8.20
C PRO A 47 -12.99 -0.20 -7.02
N GLN A 48 -14.32 -0.33 -7.13
CA GLN A 48 -15.14 -1.00 -6.12
C GLN A 48 -14.61 -2.40 -5.79
N GLY A 49 -14.49 -2.68 -4.50
CA GLY A 49 -14.05 -3.98 -3.97
C GLY A 49 -12.56 -4.24 -4.06
N TRP A 50 -11.74 -3.28 -4.51
CA TRP A 50 -10.31 -3.48 -4.66
C TRP A 50 -9.56 -3.15 -3.37
N TRP A 51 -8.67 -4.07 -3.00
CA TRP A 51 -7.81 -3.92 -1.83
C TRP A 51 -6.78 -2.82 -2.04
N HIS A 52 -6.70 -1.87 -1.12
CA HIS A 52 -5.80 -0.73 -1.23
C HIS A 52 -5.39 -0.18 0.15
N TYR A 53 -4.41 0.71 0.16
CA TYR A 53 -3.96 1.44 1.35
C TYR A 53 -3.31 2.76 0.96
N GLU A 54 -3.16 3.66 1.94
CA GLU A 54 -2.62 4.99 1.69
C GLU A 54 -1.53 5.37 2.68
N ILE A 55 -0.43 5.90 2.14
CA ILE A 55 0.71 6.35 2.93
C ILE A 55 0.98 7.81 2.60
N ALA A 56 0.79 8.69 3.57
CA ALA A 56 1.28 10.07 3.49
C ALA A 56 2.81 10.06 3.34
N THR A 57 3.31 10.77 2.34
CA THR A 57 4.75 10.94 2.06
C THR A 57 5.27 12.29 2.53
N GLU A 58 4.37 13.21 2.91
CA GLU A 58 4.70 14.50 3.51
C GLU A 58 3.90 14.73 4.81
N ASN A 59 4.44 15.60 5.67
CA ASN A 59 3.70 16.09 6.83
C ASN A 59 2.51 16.94 6.39
N ASP A 60 1.52 17.07 7.28
CA ASP A 60 0.32 17.89 7.03
C ASP A 60 -0.43 17.50 5.73
N THR A 61 -0.33 16.22 5.35
CA THR A 61 -1.08 15.64 4.24
C THR A 61 -2.57 15.55 4.60
N HIS A 62 -3.41 16.11 3.73
CA HIS A 62 -4.86 16.11 3.89
C HIS A 62 -5.51 15.55 2.62
N LEU A 63 -6.20 14.42 2.80
CA LEU A 63 -6.88 13.71 1.72
C LEU A 63 -8.39 13.81 1.91
N LEU A 64 -9.11 13.87 0.80
CA LEU A 64 -10.56 13.76 0.72
C LEU A 64 -10.92 12.48 -0.02
N ALA A 65 -11.52 11.55 0.70
CA ALA A 65 -12.13 10.35 0.13
C ALA A 65 -13.57 10.65 -0.33
N ILE A 66 -13.89 10.28 -1.56
CA ILE A 66 -15.21 10.46 -2.18
C ILE A 66 -15.69 9.11 -2.69
N PHE A 67 -16.91 8.73 -2.32
CA PHE A 67 -17.50 7.44 -2.65
C PHE A 67 -18.71 7.61 -3.57
N ASP A 68 -18.92 6.65 -4.47
CA ASP A 68 -20.13 6.58 -5.30
C ASP A 68 -21.30 5.84 -4.61
N SER A 69 -21.17 5.58 -3.30
CA SER A 69 -22.22 5.07 -2.42
C SER A 69 -22.47 6.06 -1.27
N PRO A 70 -23.73 6.36 -0.89
CA PRO A 70 -24.04 7.24 0.24
C PRO A 70 -23.66 6.65 1.60
N THR A 71 -23.50 5.32 1.67
CA THR A 71 -23.08 4.58 2.86
C THR A 71 -22.03 3.54 2.44
N PRO A 72 -20.76 3.96 2.25
CA PRO A 72 -19.71 3.04 1.83
C PRO A 72 -19.43 2.04 2.96
N ASP A 73 -19.41 0.75 2.61
CA ASP A 73 -18.92 -0.30 3.49
C ASP A 73 -17.41 -0.14 3.60
N VAL A 74 -16.84 -0.31 4.79
CA VAL A 74 -15.38 -0.29 5.00
C VAL A 74 -14.96 -1.60 5.65
N ILE A 75 -14.22 -2.42 4.91
CA ILE A 75 -13.74 -3.70 5.41
C ILE A 75 -12.24 -3.60 5.66
N LEU A 76 -11.89 -3.59 6.94
CA LEU A 76 -10.54 -3.29 7.41
C LEU A 76 -9.69 -4.55 7.49
N GLY A 77 -8.44 -4.45 7.05
CA GLY A 77 -7.50 -5.56 7.12
C GLY A 77 -7.13 -5.99 8.52
N SER A 78 -7.07 -5.05 9.47
CA SER A 78 -6.94 -5.37 10.88
C SER A 78 -8.04 -6.33 11.37
N ASP A 79 -9.29 -6.14 10.94
CA ASP A 79 -10.40 -7.03 11.29
C ASP A 79 -10.28 -8.40 10.61
N ILE A 80 -9.90 -8.44 9.33
CA ILE A 80 -9.65 -9.70 8.63
C ILE A 80 -8.55 -10.51 9.34
N LEU A 81 -7.44 -9.86 9.69
CA LEU A 81 -6.32 -10.50 10.38
C LEU A 81 -6.71 -10.95 11.79
N LYS A 82 -7.48 -10.14 12.52
CA LYS A 82 -7.83 -10.41 13.92
C LYS A 82 -8.90 -11.49 14.07
N PHE A 83 -9.92 -11.46 13.22
CA PHE A 83 -11.13 -12.28 13.40
C PHE A 83 -11.17 -13.54 12.54
N THR A 84 -10.34 -13.67 11.51
CA THR A 84 -10.19 -14.95 10.83
C THR A 84 -9.60 -15.98 11.81
N PRO A 85 -10.26 -17.13 12.05
CA PRO A 85 -9.76 -18.12 12.99
C PRO A 85 -8.33 -18.55 12.65
N SER A 86 -7.44 -18.54 13.65
CA SER A 86 -6.01 -18.79 13.44
C SER A 86 -5.73 -20.16 12.84
N ASN A 87 -6.50 -21.18 13.21
CA ASN A 87 -6.39 -22.52 12.65
C ASN A 87 -6.78 -22.55 11.16
N VAL A 88 -7.74 -21.73 10.72
CA VAL A 88 -8.14 -21.62 9.32
C VAL A 88 -7.03 -20.95 8.51
N MET A 89 -6.48 -19.83 8.98
CA MET A 89 -5.32 -19.17 8.33
C MET A 89 -4.12 -20.10 8.25
N ALA A 90 -3.81 -20.80 9.35
CA ALA A 90 -2.69 -21.72 9.41
C ALA A 90 -2.86 -22.89 8.43
N HIS A 91 -4.05 -23.48 8.39
CA HIS A 91 -4.35 -24.59 7.48
C HIS A 91 -4.32 -24.16 6.00
N ALA A 92 -4.93 -23.02 5.66
CA ALA A 92 -5.03 -22.53 4.29
C ALA A 92 -3.67 -22.25 3.64
N TYR A 93 -2.68 -21.82 4.44
CA TYR A 93 -1.39 -21.35 3.93
C TYR A 93 -0.17 -22.15 4.45
N CYS A 94 -0.39 -23.32 5.06
CA CYS A 94 0.68 -24.15 5.64
C CYS A 94 1.55 -23.38 6.64
N LEU A 95 0.93 -22.57 7.50
CA LEU A 95 1.63 -21.81 8.55
C LEU A 95 1.58 -22.56 9.88
N ASP A 96 2.54 -22.28 10.75
CA ASP A 96 2.45 -22.69 12.16
C ASP A 96 1.42 -21.82 12.89
N GLU A 97 0.37 -22.45 13.43
CA GLU A 97 -0.74 -21.74 14.09
C GLU A 97 -0.26 -20.93 15.31
N THR A 98 0.69 -21.46 16.08
CA THR A 98 1.20 -20.80 17.29
C THR A 98 1.98 -19.55 16.94
N GLN A 99 2.83 -19.64 15.91
CA GLN A 99 3.60 -18.53 15.37
C GLN A 99 2.69 -17.49 14.72
N TRP A 100 1.65 -17.91 14.00
CA TRP A 100 0.63 -17.00 13.46
C TRP A 100 -0.05 -16.21 14.58
N LYS A 101 -0.59 -16.88 15.60
CA LYS A 101 -1.20 -16.24 16.78
C LYS A 101 -0.28 -15.22 17.43
N LYS A 102 1.00 -15.57 17.61
CA LYS A 102 2.00 -14.66 18.18
C LYS A 102 2.24 -13.44 17.28
N THR A 103 2.26 -13.64 15.96
CA THR A 103 2.55 -12.60 14.97
C THR A 103 1.42 -11.58 14.88
N ILE A 104 0.16 -12.03 14.90
CA ILE A 104 -1.01 -11.13 14.83
C ILE A 104 -1.48 -10.63 16.19
N ALA A 105 -0.88 -11.07 17.30
CA ALA A 105 -1.27 -10.62 18.65
C ALA A 105 -1.29 -9.09 18.81
N PRO A 106 -0.36 -8.30 18.22
CA PRO A 106 -0.37 -6.85 18.30
C PRO A 106 -1.42 -6.16 17.41
N VAL A 107 -2.11 -6.88 16.51
CA VAL A 107 -3.13 -6.30 15.63
C VAL A 107 -4.30 -5.82 16.48
N VAL A 108 -4.53 -4.51 16.43
CA VAL A 108 -5.70 -3.85 17.02
C VAL A 108 -6.81 -3.86 15.96
N PRO A 109 -7.96 -4.52 16.19
CA PRO A 109 -9.07 -4.50 15.24
C PRO A 109 -9.58 -3.07 15.04
N SER A 110 -10.12 -2.82 13.86
CA SER A 110 -10.61 -1.51 13.42
C SER A 110 -9.59 -0.38 13.60
N THR A 111 -8.33 -0.61 13.21
CA THR A 111 -7.22 0.36 13.37
C THR A 111 -7.48 1.67 12.61
N TYR A 112 -8.01 1.59 11.40
CA TYR A 112 -8.23 2.65 10.41
C TYR A 112 -6.95 3.45 10.06
N ILE A 113 -6.38 4.19 11.02
CA ILE A 113 -5.11 4.91 10.89
C ILE A 113 -4.00 4.17 11.64
N GLY A 114 -3.04 3.63 10.89
CA GLY A 114 -1.88 2.91 11.41
C GLY A 114 -0.57 3.72 11.37
N PRO A 115 0.43 3.34 12.20
CA PRO A 115 0.31 2.38 13.30
C PRO A 115 -0.50 2.95 14.50
N PRO A 116 -1.08 2.10 15.37
CA PRO A 116 -1.73 2.56 16.61
C PRO A 116 -0.76 3.35 17.51
N LYS A 117 -1.30 4.25 18.33
CA LYS A 117 -0.50 5.11 19.24
C LYS A 117 0.46 4.32 20.13
N ASP A 118 0.02 3.17 20.63
CA ASP A 118 0.78 2.30 21.53
C ASP A 118 1.58 1.21 20.78
N CYS A 119 1.89 1.43 19.49
CA CYS A 119 2.68 0.49 18.69
C CYS A 119 4.15 0.48 19.13
N ASN A 120 4.46 -0.42 20.07
CA ASN A 120 5.83 -0.72 20.47
C ASN A 120 6.50 -1.59 19.41
N ARG A 121 7.14 -0.97 18.41
CA ARG A 121 7.98 -1.70 17.46
C ARG A 121 9.13 -2.35 18.23
N VAL A 122 9.17 -3.68 18.28
CA VAL A 122 10.36 -4.39 18.73
C VAL A 122 11.47 -4.02 17.75
N LYS A 123 12.44 -3.21 18.19
CA LYS A 123 13.65 -2.95 17.41
C LYS A 123 14.29 -4.29 17.09
N SER A 124 14.30 -4.68 15.82
CA SER A 124 15.01 -5.87 15.40
C SER A 124 16.49 -5.63 15.69
N THR A 125 17.17 -6.64 16.22
CA THR A 125 18.60 -6.63 16.58
C THR A 125 19.56 -6.36 15.40
N ALA A 126 19.05 -6.10 14.20
CA ALA A 126 19.80 -5.81 12.98
C ALA A 126 20.26 -4.34 12.85
N GLU A 127 19.69 -3.40 13.63
CA GLU A 127 20.06 -1.98 13.53
C GLU A 127 21.29 -1.60 14.37
N ASN A 128 21.74 -2.46 15.29
CA ASN A 128 22.90 -2.19 16.17
C ASN A 128 24.27 -2.50 15.55
N GLN A 129 24.37 -2.83 14.26
CA GLN A 129 25.65 -3.14 13.60
C GLN A 129 26.18 -2.05 12.65
N LYS A 130 25.47 -0.92 12.47
CA LYS A 130 25.91 0.12 11.52
C LYS A 130 26.73 1.27 12.13
N ASP A 131 26.86 1.35 13.46
CA ASP A 131 27.52 2.49 14.13
C ASP A 131 29.00 2.28 14.53
N GLN A 132 29.70 1.28 13.98
CA GLN A 132 31.13 1.06 14.33
C GLN A 132 32.12 0.93 13.16
N LYS A 133 31.79 1.41 11.95
CA LYS A 133 32.79 1.50 10.86
C LYS A 133 32.75 2.84 10.14
N GLN A 134 33.12 3.91 10.84
CA GLN A 134 33.62 5.14 10.23
C GLN A 134 34.87 5.62 10.98
N GLN A 135 36.01 5.04 10.61
CA GLN A 135 37.31 5.74 10.66
C GLN A 135 38.30 4.88 9.86
N ASN A 136 38.58 5.33 8.63
CA ASN A 136 39.87 5.31 7.94
C ASN A 136 39.62 5.40 6.42
N ASP A 137 39.62 6.65 5.94
CA ASP A 137 39.79 6.98 4.52
C ASP A 137 41.26 7.40 4.32
N PRO A 138 41.92 6.99 3.23
CA PRO A 138 42.59 8.00 2.44
C PRO A 138 42.36 7.84 0.93
N HIS A 139 41.87 8.94 0.36
CA HIS A 139 42.13 9.46 -0.99
C HIS A 139 41.85 8.53 -2.19
N HIS A 140 40.82 8.90 -2.97
CA HIS A 140 41.02 9.01 -4.42
C HIS A 140 40.07 10.03 -5.08
N GLU A 141 40.70 10.98 -5.74
CA GLU A 141 40.17 11.99 -6.65
C GLU A 141 39.62 11.33 -7.93
N HIS A 142 38.41 11.71 -8.40
CA HIS A 142 38.17 11.97 -9.83
C HIS A 142 36.75 12.47 -10.18
N LYS A 143 36.74 13.70 -10.71
CA LYS A 143 36.01 14.21 -11.90
C LYS A 143 34.49 14.04 -12.03
N ASN A 144 33.82 15.18 -11.90
CA ASN A 144 32.52 15.51 -12.48
C ASN A 144 32.42 15.17 -13.98
N LYS A 145 31.35 14.49 -14.37
CA LYS A 145 30.76 14.55 -15.71
C LYS A 145 29.23 14.61 -15.62
N TYR A 146 28.69 15.73 -16.08
CA TYR A 146 27.27 15.93 -16.36
C TYR A 146 26.83 15.21 -17.64
N MET A 147 25.55 14.78 -17.65
CA MET A 147 24.55 14.73 -18.75
C MET A 147 23.81 13.36 -18.84
N PRO A 148 22.59 13.30 -19.42
CA PRO A 148 21.47 14.26 -19.37
C PRO A 148 20.10 13.58 -19.07
N LEU A 149 19.07 14.41 -18.88
CA LEU A 149 17.65 14.08 -18.76
C LEU A 149 17.12 13.34 -20.01
N ASN A 150 16.36 12.27 -19.78
CA ASN A 150 15.69 11.49 -20.82
C ASN A 150 14.24 11.99 -20.99
N PRO A 151 13.79 12.43 -22.18
CA PRO A 151 12.41 12.87 -22.38
C PRO A 151 11.46 11.68 -22.61
N TYR A 152 10.34 11.65 -21.89
CA TYR A 152 9.26 10.67 -22.09
C TYR A 152 8.58 10.84 -23.46
N PRO A 153 8.19 9.75 -24.15
CA PRO A 153 7.39 9.82 -25.37
C PRO A 153 5.90 10.10 -25.05
N PRO A 154 5.14 10.69 -25.99
CA PRO A 154 3.73 11.01 -25.77
C PRO A 154 2.85 9.74 -25.75
N TYR A 155 1.93 9.67 -24.79
CA TYR A 155 0.93 8.61 -24.66
C TYR A 155 -0.06 8.62 -25.84
N ARG A 156 -0.16 7.50 -26.55
CA ARG A 156 -1.25 7.19 -27.50
C ARG A 156 -2.29 6.33 -26.79
N TYR A 157 -3.55 6.76 -26.78
CA TYR A 157 -4.69 5.96 -26.33
C TYR A 157 -4.89 4.76 -27.28
N PRO A 158 -5.06 3.52 -26.78
CA PRO A 158 -5.55 2.42 -27.58
C PRO A 158 -7.08 2.53 -27.74
N ASN A 159 -7.55 2.41 -28.99
CA ASN A 159 -8.97 2.24 -29.33
C ASN A 159 -9.53 1.00 -28.61
N MET A 160 -10.47 1.18 -27.69
CA MET A 160 -11.24 0.08 -27.09
C MET A 160 -12.30 -0.41 -28.08
N ASN A 161 -12.15 -1.65 -28.55
CA ASN A 161 -13.16 -2.38 -29.31
C ASN A 161 -14.07 -3.13 -28.32
N PRO A 162 -15.39 -2.89 -28.27
CA PRO A 162 -16.24 -3.31 -27.14
C PRO A 162 -16.69 -4.79 -27.13
N TYR A 163 -16.00 -5.71 -27.82
CA TYR A 163 -16.46 -7.11 -27.98
C TYR A 163 -15.42 -8.20 -27.67
N MET A 164 -14.47 -7.97 -26.76
CA MET A 164 -13.57 -9.04 -26.29
C MET A 164 -13.85 -9.37 -24.82
N ASN A 165 -14.51 -10.51 -24.62
CA ASN A 165 -14.86 -11.12 -23.34
C ASN A 165 -13.67 -11.94 -22.82
N PRO A 166 -12.99 -11.60 -21.70
CA PRO A 166 -11.81 -12.32 -21.24
C PRO A 166 -12.12 -13.21 -20.04
N TYR A 167 -13.05 -14.15 -20.18
CA TYR A 167 -13.16 -15.26 -19.23
C TYR A 167 -12.35 -16.44 -19.75
N GLY A 168 -11.05 -16.41 -19.45
CA GLY A 168 -10.20 -17.59 -19.52
C GLY A 168 -10.50 -18.49 -18.33
N SER A 169 -11.06 -19.67 -18.61
CA SER A 169 -11.25 -20.76 -17.65
C SER A 169 -9.89 -21.24 -17.13
N TYR A 170 -9.71 -21.27 -15.80
CA TYR A 170 -8.67 -22.08 -15.18
C TYR A 170 -9.22 -22.77 -13.93
N TYR A 171 -8.97 -24.08 -13.89
CA TYR A 171 -9.26 -25.03 -12.82
C TYR A 171 -8.65 -24.64 -11.48
#